data_AF-A0A0Q6KJ63-F1
#
_entry.id   AF-A0A0Q6KJ63-F1
#
_cell.length_a   1.000
_cell.length_b   1.000
_cell.length_c   1.000
_cell.angle_alpha   90.00
_cell.angle_beta   90.00
_cell.angle_gamma   90.00
#
_symmetry.space_group_name_H-M   'P 1'
#
loop_
_entity.id
_entity.type
_entity.pdbx_description
1 polymer ?
#
loop_
_entity_poly.entity_id
_entity_poly.type
_entity_poly.pdbx_seq_one_letter_code
_entity_poly.pdbx_strand_id
1 'polypeptide(L)'
;MVERRIFQAADPGTPAIPPAPPELPPQMPNEVPPAPPVEYPTDEPPQGIPVERPPELPPDAPPESPPGNPIELPPGREPRQPME
;
A
#
# COMPACT_ATOMS: atom_id res chain seq x y z
N MET A 1 -20.58 10.93 54.33
CA MET A 1 -20.60 12.16 55.13
C MET A 1 -20.72 13.31 54.12
N VAL A 2 -21.93 13.80 53.87
CA VAL A 2 -22.15 14.83 52.83
C VAL A 2 -21.91 16.20 53.48
N GLU A 3 -20.94 16.94 52.96
CA GLU A 3 -20.59 18.27 53.46
C GLU A 3 -21.78 19.22 53.35
N ARG A 4 -22.20 19.73 54.51
CA ARG A 4 -23.28 20.70 54.65
C ARG A 4 -22.70 22.05 54.23
N ARG A 5 -22.85 22.41 52.95
CA ARG A 5 -22.48 23.74 52.45
C ARG A 5 -23.37 24.79 53.10
N ILE A 6 -22.78 25.50 54.04
CA ILE A 6 -23.35 26.66 54.76
C ILE A 6 -23.62 27.76 53.73
N PHE A 7 -24.88 28.00 53.41
CA PHE A 7 -25.29 29.18 52.66
C PHE A 7 -25.12 30.40 53.57
N GLN A 8 -24.20 31.30 53.21
CA GLN A 8 -24.04 32.58 53.88
C GLN A 8 -25.31 33.41 53.63
N ALA A 9 -26.09 33.67 54.68
CA ALA A 9 -27.26 34.52 54.58
C ALA A 9 -26.81 35.95 54.26
N ALA A 10 -27.18 36.45 53.09
CA ALA A 10 -27.00 37.85 52.72
C ALA A 10 -27.90 38.74 53.61
N ASP A 11 -27.39 39.91 54.01
CA ASP A 11 -28.16 40.95 54.70
C ASP A 11 -29.49 41.24 53.98
N PRO A 12 -30.59 41.49 54.73
CA PRO A 12 -31.91 41.75 54.14
C PRO A 12 -31.87 43.05 53.31
N GLY A 13 -31.72 42.91 52.00
CA GLY A 13 -31.68 44.03 51.05
C GLY A 13 -30.62 43.90 49.96
N THR A 14 -29.67 42.97 50.08
CA THR A 14 -28.70 42.69 49.00
C THR A 14 -29.12 41.42 48.25
N PRO A 15 -29.32 41.48 46.91
CA PRO A 15 -29.54 40.28 46.13
C PRO A 15 -28.36 39.33 46.30
N ALA A 16 -28.62 38.12 46.78
CA ALA A 16 -27.60 37.09 46.87
C ALA A 16 -27.09 36.78 45.45
N ILE A 17 -25.81 37.03 45.20
CA ILE A 17 -25.18 36.67 43.93
C ILE A 17 -25.07 35.14 43.89
N PRO A 18 -25.61 34.45 42.86
CA PRO A 18 -25.47 33.01 42.76
C PRO A 18 -23.99 32.64 42.63
N PRO A 19 -23.56 31.49 43.17
CA PRO A 19 -22.18 31.05 43.04
C PRO A 19 -21.82 30.87 41.56
N ALA A 20 -20.57 31.19 41.21
CA ALA A 20 -20.07 31.01 39.85
C ALA A 20 -20.20 29.53 39.41
N PRO A 21 -20.48 29.29 38.12
CA PRO A 21 -20.54 27.93 37.59
C PRO A 21 -19.16 27.24 37.69
N PRO A 22 -19.12 25.90 37.78
CA PRO A 22 -17.86 25.15 37.76
C PRO A 22 -17.05 25.42 36.49
N GLU A 23 -15.72 25.44 36.62
CA GLU A 23 -14.82 25.53 35.46
C GLU A 23 -14.99 24.31 34.55
N LEU A 24 -14.95 24.55 33.24
CA LEU A 24 -15.02 23.48 32.25
C LEU A 24 -13.73 22.66 32.27
N PRO A 25 -13.82 21.33 32.04
CA PRO A 25 -12.64 20.49 31.92
C PRO A 25 -11.77 20.92 30.73
N PRO A 26 -10.46 20.61 30.74
CA PRO A 26 -9.57 20.89 29.62
C PRO A 26 -10.10 20.25 28.33
N GLN A 27 -10.15 21.03 27.25
CA GLN A 27 -10.68 20.60 25.95
C GLN A 27 -9.80 19.57 25.23
N MET A 28 -8.56 19.38 25.69
CA MET A 28 -7.60 18.45 25.10
C MET A 28 -7.16 17.43 26.14
N PRO A 29 -7.06 16.14 25.78
CA PRO A 29 -6.40 15.15 26.62
C PRO A 29 -4.97 15.62 26.95
N ASN A 30 -4.60 15.54 28.22
CA ASN A 30 -3.24 15.89 28.66
C ASN A 30 -2.16 14.94 28.11
N GLU A 31 -2.55 13.79 27.57
CA GLU A 31 -1.62 12.74 27.16
C GLU A 31 -1.88 12.32 25.71
N VAL A 32 -0.78 12.15 24.97
CA VAL A 32 -0.78 11.59 23.63
C VAL A 32 -0.67 10.07 23.76
N PRO A 33 -1.48 9.27 23.03
CA PRO A 33 -1.34 7.83 23.06
C PRO A 33 0.08 7.40 22.63
N PRO A 34 0.61 6.29 23.17
CA PRO A 34 1.90 5.77 22.76
C PRO A 34 1.94 5.47 21.26
N ALA A 35 3.07 5.75 20.62
CA ALA A 35 3.27 5.42 19.21
C ALA A 35 3.17 3.89 18.99
N PRO A 36 2.63 3.44 17.84
CA PRO A 36 2.60 2.03 17.50
C PRO A 36 4.03 1.45 17.39
N PRO A 37 4.19 0.13 17.59
CA PRO A 37 5.49 -0.52 17.43
C PRO A 37 6.00 -0.40 15.99
N VAL A 38 7.31 -0.26 15.84
CA VAL A 38 7.98 -0.25 14.53
C VAL A 38 8.13 -1.68 14.04
N GLU A 39 7.54 -2.00 12.89
CA GLU A 39 7.88 -3.24 12.18
C GLU A 39 9.22 -3.08 11.46
N TYR A 40 10.17 -3.95 11.78
CA TYR A 40 11.38 -4.11 10.98
C TYR A 40 11.10 -5.12 9.86
N PRO A 41 11.45 -4.82 8.60
CA PRO A 41 11.42 -5.84 7.57
C PRO A 41 12.32 -7.00 7.97
N THR A 42 11.83 -8.24 7.83
CA THR A 42 12.64 -9.45 8.01
C THR A 42 13.81 -9.39 7.03
N ASP A 43 15.03 -9.61 7.53
CA ASP A 43 16.28 -9.60 6.73
C ASP A 43 16.38 -10.78 5.74
N GLU A 44 15.39 -11.67 5.73
CA GLU A 44 15.36 -12.80 4.80
C GLU A 44 14.98 -12.32 3.40
N PRO A 45 15.81 -12.65 2.39
CA PRO A 45 15.41 -12.43 1.01
C PRO A 45 14.12 -13.21 0.72
N PRO A 46 13.21 -12.66 -0.12
CA PRO A 46 12.01 -13.38 -0.51
C PRO A 46 12.38 -14.75 -1.08
N GLN A 47 11.92 -15.78 -0.38
CA GLN A 47 12.13 -17.18 -0.77
C GLN A 47 11.58 -17.37 -2.19
N GLY A 48 12.46 -17.73 -3.13
CA GLY A 48 12.08 -18.05 -4.51
C GLY A 48 12.47 -17.03 -5.59
N ILE A 49 13.15 -15.93 -5.25
CA ILE A 49 13.83 -15.11 -6.27
C ILE A 49 15.26 -15.64 -6.45
N PRO A 50 15.63 -16.16 -7.62
CA PRO A 50 17.02 -16.53 -7.91
C PRO A 50 17.92 -15.29 -7.76
N VAL A 51 18.94 -15.38 -6.90
CA VAL A 51 19.95 -14.31 -6.73
C VAL A 51 20.89 -14.25 -7.93
N GLU A 52 21.05 -15.38 -8.63
CA GLU A 52 21.87 -15.51 -9.84
C GLU A 52 21.10 -15.09 -11.10
N ARG A 53 21.80 -14.42 -12.02
CA ARG A 53 21.25 -14.07 -13.33
C ARG A 53 21.04 -15.36 -14.16
N PRO A 54 19.97 -15.41 -14.99
CA PRO A 54 19.77 -16.54 -15.89
C PRO A 54 20.94 -16.65 -16.89
N PRO A 55 21.25 -17.87 -17.36
CA PRO A 55 22.26 -18.06 -18.41
C PRO A 55 21.86 -17.30 -19.69
N GLU A 56 22.86 -16.85 -20.45
CA GLU A 56 22.63 -16.17 -21.74
C GLU A 56 21.92 -17.13 -22.71
N LEU A 57 20.88 -16.60 -23.38
CA LEU A 57 20.21 -17.35 -24.44
C LEU A 57 21.18 -17.56 -25.61
N PRO A 58 21.13 -18.72 -26.29
CA PRO A 58 21.87 -18.90 -27.52
C PRO A 58 21.48 -17.81 -28.54
N PRO A 59 22.39 -17.42 -29.45
CA PRO A 59 22.08 -16.42 -30.47
C PRO A 59 20.85 -16.86 -31.26
N ASP A 60 19.85 -15.98 -31.33
CA ASP A 60 18.56 -16.15 -32.02
C ASP A 60 18.71 -16.11 -33.56
N ALA A 61 19.86 -16.58 -34.06
CA ALA A 61 20.12 -16.61 -35.49
C ALA A 61 19.47 -17.88 -36.06
N PRO A 62 18.41 -17.75 -36.90
CA PRO A 62 18.02 -18.87 -37.73
C PRO A 62 19.23 -19.29 -38.57
N PRO A 63 19.39 -20.58 -38.90
CA PRO A 63 20.41 -21.00 -39.86
C PRO A 63 20.29 -20.13 -41.12
N GLU A 64 21.43 -19.69 -41.66
CA GLU A 64 21.45 -18.93 -42.91
C GLU A 64 20.52 -19.62 -43.91
N SER A 65 19.58 -18.84 -44.46
CA SER A 65 18.50 -19.32 -45.33
C SER A 65 19.01 -20.38 -46.31
N PRO A 66 18.22 -21.42 -46.61
CA PRO A 66 18.60 -22.37 -47.64
C PRO A 66 18.96 -21.61 -48.93
N PRO A 67 20.11 -21.90 -49.57
CA PRO A 67 20.42 -21.31 -50.86
C PRO A 67 19.48 -21.93 -51.89
N GLY A 68 18.46 -21.20 -52.31
CA GLY A 68 17.53 -21.68 -53.33
C GLY A 68 16.64 -20.60 -53.89
N ASN A 69 16.59 -20.51 -55.22
CA ASN A 69 15.62 -19.69 -55.94
C ASN A 69 14.21 -20.26 -55.69
N PRO A 70 13.21 -19.46 -55.25
CA PRO A 70 11.85 -19.94 -54.96
C PRO A 70 11.11 -20.54 -56.17
N ILE A 71 11.66 -20.37 -57.37
CA ILE A 71 11.10 -20.81 -58.65
C ILE A 71 11.59 -22.22 -59.02
N GLU A 72 12.65 -22.71 -58.39
CA GLU A 72 13.05 -24.11 -58.53
C GLU A 72 12.10 -24.96 -57.69
N LEU A 73 11.00 -25.39 -58.32
CA LEU A 73 10.21 -26.50 -57.82
C LEU A 73 11.15 -27.67 -57.54
N PRO A 74 11.05 -28.35 -56.39
CA PRO A 74 11.89 -29.49 -56.11
C PRO A 74 11.73 -30.52 -57.25
N PRO A 75 12.81 -31.21 -57.66
CA PRO A 75 12.75 -32.17 -58.75
C PRO A 75 11.60 -33.16 -58.51
N GLY A 76 10.63 -33.19 -59.44
CA GLY A 76 9.43 -34.01 -59.34
C GLY A 76 8.12 -33.26 -59.00
N ARG A 77 8.15 -31.94 -58.80
CA ARG A 77 6.92 -31.11 -58.76
C ARG A 77 6.74 -30.39 -60.08
N GLU A 78 5.85 -30.89 -60.92
CA GLU A 78 5.37 -30.17 -62.11
C GLU A 78 4.47 -28.99 -61.68
N PRO A 79 4.47 -27.86 -62.41
CA PRO A 79 3.50 -26.80 -62.19
C PRO A 79 2.08 -27.34 -62.27
N ARG A 80 1.25 -27.05 -61.26
CA ARG A 80 -0.16 -27.45 -61.30
C ARG A 80 -0.83 -26.75 -62.49
N GLN A 81 -1.41 -27.52 -63.39
CA GLN A 81 -2.23 -26.98 -64.47
C GLN A 81 -3.49 -26.34 -63.87
N PRO A 82 -4.00 -25.23 -64.44
CA PRO A 82 -5.30 -24.68 -64.05
C PRO A 82 -6.38 -25.74 -64.28
N MET A 83 -7.28 -25.91 -63.30
CA MET A 83 -8.51 -26.67 -63.51
C MET A 83 -9.50 -25.72 -64.19
N GLU A 84 -9.91 -26.03 -65.42
CA GLU A 84 -11.04 -25.35 -66.09
C GLU A 84 -12.39 -25.91 -65.63
#